data_AF-A0A084B776-F1
#
_entry.id   AF-A0A084B776-F1
#
_cell.length_a   1.000
_cell.length_b   1.000
_cell.length_c   1.000
_cell.angle_alpha   90.00
_cell.angle_beta   90.00
_cell.angle_gamma   90.00
#
_symmetry.space_group_name_H-M   'P 1'
#
loop_
_entity.id
_entity.type
_entity.pdbx_description
1 polymer ?
#
loop_
_entity_poly.entity_id
_entity_poly.type
_entity_poly.pdbx_seq_one_letter_code
_entity_poly.pdbx_strand_id
1 'polypeptide(L)'
;MDKHGLISLLQPGTITYEENGARTTIDLSLATANLADRLIRCEVESSMSHDSDHLPIATCMDTRVVHRQTRPRRNWKAMDKKAFTSELEKRLPPRRRPRTKTALDNYVEEIVSALTQAINISVPTSTPCSKAKAGWNEECSKMLAETKRLRRIYSATHTEEAWEAYRVARNKKEKTIKKALRKMHRDTIETAAESPEKLWRVAKWARSRESQVSELTPVIKDPATAQEATTPREKAKLFRD
;
A
#
# COMPACT_ATOMS: atom_id res chain seq x y z
N MET A 1 25.21 25.75 2.89
CA MET A 1 25.08 24.32 3.22
C MET A 1 24.48 24.14 4.61
N ASP A 2 25.10 24.72 5.65
CA ASP A 2 24.66 24.55 7.06
C ASP A 2 23.25 25.06 7.37
N LYS A 3 22.84 26.20 6.81
CA LYS A 3 21.48 26.75 6.98
C LYS A 3 20.37 25.80 6.54
N HIS A 4 20.66 24.88 5.62
CA HIS A 4 19.70 23.95 5.03
C HIS A 4 19.95 22.48 5.44
N GLY A 5 20.91 22.23 6.33
CA GLY A 5 21.26 20.86 6.76
C GLY A 5 21.72 19.96 5.61
N LEU A 6 22.34 20.53 4.58
CA LEU A 6 22.88 19.81 3.43
C LEU A 6 24.36 19.52 3.65
N ILE A 7 24.78 18.29 3.35
CA ILE A 7 26.16 17.83 3.40
C ILE A 7 26.64 17.41 2.02
N SER A 8 27.92 17.66 1.73
CA SER A 8 28.57 17.21 0.49
C SER A 8 28.79 15.71 0.53
N LEU A 9 28.35 15.02 -0.52
CA LEU A 9 28.56 13.59 -0.72
C LEU A 9 29.88 13.31 -1.45
N LEU A 10 30.38 14.28 -2.21
CA LEU A 10 31.71 14.22 -2.81
C LEU A 10 32.77 14.65 -1.82
N GLN A 11 33.94 14.02 -1.92
CA GLN A 11 35.10 14.44 -1.15
C GLN A 11 35.48 15.88 -1.52
N PRO A 12 35.80 16.73 -0.54
CA PRO A 12 36.29 18.07 -0.83
C PRO A 12 37.53 18.02 -1.75
N GLY A 13 37.52 18.80 -2.83
CA GLY A 13 38.62 18.86 -3.80
C GLY A 13 38.54 17.82 -4.93
N THR A 14 37.47 17.02 -5.02
CA THR A 14 37.23 16.19 -6.21
C THR A 14 37.12 17.07 -7.46
N ILE A 15 37.99 16.86 -8.45
CA ILE A 15 37.91 17.59 -9.72
C ILE A 15 36.66 17.10 -10.47
N THR A 16 35.79 18.02 -10.87
CA THR A 16 34.57 17.72 -11.62
C THR A 16 34.53 18.42 -12.97
N TYR A 17 35.50 19.28 -13.24
CA TYR A 17 35.63 20.01 -14.48
C TYR A 17 37.11 20.12 -14.86
N GLU A 18 37.43 19.86 -16.13
CA GLU A 18 38.76 19.92 -16.70
C GLU A 18 38.72 20.47 -18.12
N GLU A 19 39.28 21.66 -18.34
CA GLU A 19 39.42 22.27 -19.66
C GLU A 19 40.77 23.00 -19.77
N ASN A 20 41.51 22.78 -20.86
CA ASN A 20 42.74 23.52 -21.20
C ASN A 20 43.78 23.61 -20.05
N GLY A 21 43.90 22.55 -19.24
CA GLY A 21 44.82 22.48 -18.11
C GLY A 21 44.29 23.08 -16.80
N ALA A 22 43.12 23.73 -16.82
CA ALA A 22 42.42 24.14 -15.60
C ALA A 22 41.65 22.94 -15.03
N ARG A 23 41.69 22.78 -13.70
CA ARG A 23 41.00 21.71 -12.96
C ARG A 23 40.25 22.32 -11.78
N THR A 24 38.94 22.18 -11.75
CA THR A 24 38.10 22.80 -10.71
C THR A 24 37.03 21.84 -10.17
N THR A 25 36.47 22.20 -9.01
CA THR A 25 35.39 21.49 -8.33
C THR A 25 34.16 22.40 -8.31
N ILE A 26 33.41 22.41 -9.42
CA ILE A 26 32.23 23.28 -9.57
C ILE A 26 30.92 22.52 -9.47
N ASP A 27 30.95 21.21 -9.70
CA ASP A 27 29.79 20.33 -9.63
C ASP A 27 29.74 19.66 -8.25
N LEU A 28 28.62 19.82 -7.55
CA LEU A 28 28.46 19.32 -6.19
C LEU A 28 27.33 18.31 -6.12
N SER A 29 27.54 17.22 -5.37
CA SER A 29 26.49 16.29 -4.97
C SER A 29 26.17 16.53 -3.50
N LEU A 30 25.01 17.10 -3.22
CA LEU A 30 24.58 17.47 -1.86
C LEU A 30 23.37 16.66 -1.44
N ALA A 31 23.30 16.28 -0.16
CA ALA A 31 22.13 15.61 0.40
C ALA A 31 21.90 15.99 1.86
N THR A 32 20.69 15.73 2.35
CA THR A 32 20.38 15.80 3.78
C THR A 32 21.03 14.63 4.53
N ALA A 33 21.25 14.79 5.84
CA ALA A 33 21.87 13.75 6.69
C ALA A 33 21.25 12.35 6.49
N ASN A 34 19.92 12.25 6.55
CA ASN A 34 19.22 10.96 6.39
C ASN A 34 19.44 10.29 5.03
N LEU A 35 19.70 11.07 3.98
CA LEU A 35 19.94 10.53 2.64
C LEU A 35 21.42 10.17 2.47
N ALA A 36 22.32 10.92 3.10
CA ALA A 36 23.75 10.59 3.16
C ALA A 36 24.03 9.29 3.92
N ASP A 37 23.25 8.97 4.97
CA ASP A 37 23.33 7.67 5.66
C ASP A 37 23.02 6.47 4.73
N ARG A 38 22.37 6.74 3.59
CA ARG A 38 22.03 5.74 2.58
C ARG A 38 23.02 5.76 1.41
N LEU A 39 24.07 6.58 1.45
CA LEU A 39 25.06 6.65 0.39
C LEU A 39 25.85 5.35 0.33
N ILE A 40 25.91 4.75 -0.85
CA ILE A 40 26.78 3.60 -1.15
C ILE A 40 28.09 4.12 -1.73
N ARG A 41 28.03 5.05 -2.70
CA ARG A 41 29.19 5.73 -3.28
C ARG A 41 28.80 7.05 -3.94
N CYS A 42 29.72 8.00 -3.96
CA CYS A 42 29.64 9.25 -4.74
C CYS A 42 31.04 9.58 -5.28
N GLU A 43 31.25 9.46 -6.58
CA GLU A 43 32.57 9.65 -7.19
C GLU A 43 32.46 10.04 -8.67
N VAL A 44 33.57 10.47 -9.25
CA VAL A 44 33.66 10.74 -10.69
C VAL A 44 33.77 9.42 -11.45
N GLU A 45 32.89 9.22 -12.43
CA GLU A 45 32.79 8.00 -13.24
C GLU A 45 33.39 8.24 -14.63
N SER A 46 34.72 8.16 -14.73
CA SER A 46 35.44 8.45 -15.98
C SER A 46 35.03 7.54 -17.15
N SER A 47 34.51 6.33 -16.88
CA SER A 47 34.01 5.41 -17.89
C SER A 47 32.76 5.92 -18.63
N MET A 48 32.05 6.89 -18.06
CA MET A 48 30.89 7.57 -18.65
C MET A 48 31.25 8.91 -19.30
N SER A 49 32.54 9.26 -19.37
CA SER A 49 32.99 10.49 -20.02
C SER A 49 32.80 10.41 -21.54
N HIS A 50 32.28 11.49 -22.13
CA HIS A 50 32.02 11.62 -23.58
C HIS A 50 32.69 12.88 -24.13
N ASP A 51 33.97 13.08 -23.82
CA ASP A 51 34.77 14.24 -24.22
C ASP A 51 34.20 15.61 -23.79
N SER A 52 33.37 15.63 -22.74
CA SER A 52 32.97 16.87 -22.07
C SER A 52 34.10 17.32 -21.15
N ASP A 53 34.25 18.63 -21.06
CA ASP A 53 34.96 19.36 -20.02
C ASP A 53 34.42 19.09 -18.60
N HIS A 54 33.14 18.70 -18.46
CA HIS A 54 32.59 18.24 -17.19
C HIS A 54 32.77 16.72 -17.00
N LEU A 55 33.29 16.36 -15.84
CA LEU A 55 33.47 14.98 -15.42
C LEU A 55 32.18 14.47 -14.73
N PRO A 56 31.59 13.37 -15.21
CA PRO A 56 30.33 12.87 -14.68
C PRO A 56 30.46 12.35 -13.25
N ILE A 57 29.53 12.72 -12.38
CA ILE A 57 29.44 12.26 -10.99
C ILE A 57 28.42 11.14 -10.87
N ALA A 58 28.87 9.94 -10.49
CA ALA A 58 28.00 8.83 -10.15
C ALA A 58 27.68 8.83 -8.65
N THR A 59 26.39 8.99 -8.31
CA THR A 59 25.89 8.87 -6.93
C THR A 59 25.00 7.63 -6.81
N CYS A 60 25.37 6.70 -5.94
CA CYS A 60 24.63 5.47 -5.68
C CYS A 60 24.09 5.48 -4.24
N MET A 61 22.79 5.23 -4.09
CA MET A 61 22.12 5.22 -2.78
C MET A 61 21.37 3.91 -2.56
N ASP A 62 21.35 3.45 -1.31
CA ASP A 62 20.56 2.31 -0.88
C ASP A 62 19.08 2.71 -0.79
N THR A 63 18.27 2.30 -1.77
CA THR A 63 16.84 2.60 -1.82
C THR A 63 15.95 1.54 -1.15
N ARG A 64 16.52 0.55 -0.46
CA ARG A 64 15.74 -0.51 0.21
C ARG A 64 14.71 0.09 1.16
N VAL A 65 13.46 -0.25 0.93
CA VAL A 65 12.34 0.13 1.81
C VAL A 65 12.09 -1.04 2.74
N VAL A 66 12.25 -0.84 4.05
CA VAL A 66 11.84 -1.83 5.06
C VAL A 66 10.31 -1.89 5.04
N HIS A 67 9.77 -2.89 4.34
CA HIS A 67 8.34 -3.12 4.32
C HIS A 67 7.94 -3.73 5.67
N ARG A 68 7.15 -2.98 6.44
CA ARG A 68 6.54 -3.54 7.65
C ARG A 68 5.64 -4.70 7.24
N GLN A 69 5.98 -5.92 7.65
CA GLN A 69 5.16 -7.09 7.32
C GLN A 69 3.75 -6.90 7.89
N THR A 70 2.75 -6.97 7.03
CA THR A 70 1.35 -6.91 7.45
C THR A 70 0.99 -8.24 8.09
N ARG A 71 0.60 -8.23 9.37
CA ARG A 71 0.15 -9.43 10.07
C ARG A 71 -1.15 -9.94 9.43
N PRO A 72 -1.25 -11.23 9.05
CA PRO A 72 -2.49 -11.82 8.59
C PRO A 72 -3.61 -11.65 9.62
N ARG A 73 -4.84 -11.47 9.15
CA ARG A 73 -6.04 -11.32 9.99
C ARG A 73 -7.07 -12.38 9.63
N ARG A 74 -7.84 -12.87 10.61
CA ARG A 74 -8.96 -13.79 10.37
C ARG A 74 -10.08 -13.07 9.62
N ASN A 75 -10.55 -13.68 8.53
CA ASN A 75 -11.69 -13.18 7.77
C ASN A 75 -12.99 -13.84 8.26
N TRP A 76 -13.49 -13.36 9.40
CA TRP A 76 -14.72 -13.88 10.01
C TRP A 76 -15.95 -13.85 9.10
N LYS A 77 -16.00 -12.89 8.16
CA LYS A 77 -17.10 -12.79 7.18
C LYS A 77 -17.12 -13.95 6.19
N ALA A 78 -15.98 -14.58 5.95
CA ALA A 78 -15.84 -15.73 5.04
C ALA A 78 -15.72 -17.06 5.81
N MET A 79 -16.11 -17.09 7.09
CA MET A 79 -16.14 -18.32 7.87
C MET A 79 -17.10 -19.34 7.26
N ASP A 80 -16.61 -20.56 7.03
CA ASP A 80 -17.48 -21.69 6.70
C ASP A 80 -18.18 -22.16 7.97
N LYS A 81 -19.43 -21.73 8.13
CA LYS A 81 -20.25 -22.09 9.29
C LYS A 81 -20.48 -23.59 9.41
N LYS A 82 -20.61 -24.31 8.29
CA LYS A 82 -20.85 -25.76 8.32
C LYS A 82 -19.60 -26.51 8.77
N ALA A 83 -18.45 -26.14 8.22
CA ALA A 83 -17.16 -26.70 8.64
C ALA A 83 -16.87 -26.37 10.11
N PHE A 84 -17.16 -25.14 10.55
CA PHE A 84 -16.97 -24.74 11.95
C PHE A 84 -17.80 -25.59 12.91
N THR A 85 -19.10 -25.73 12.66
CA THR A 85 -20.00 -26.50 13.53
C THR A 85 -19.61 -27.97 13.56
N SER A 86 -19.37 -28.58 12.40
CA SER A 86 -18.94 -29.99 12.29
C SER A 86 -17.64 -30.26 13.05
N GLU A 87 -16.65 -29.37 12.91
CA GLU A 87 -15.37 -29.52 13.58
C GLU A 87 -15.47 -29.29 15.09
N LEU A 88 -16.36 -28.39 15.50
CA LEU A 88 -16.61 -28.12 16.91
C LEU A 88 -17.32 -29.31 17.57
N GLU A 89 -18.36 -29.86 16.96
CA GLU A 89 -19.09 -31.05 17.45
C GLU A 89 -18.16 -32.26 17.63
N LYS A 90 -17.22 -32.45 16.69
CA LYS A 90 -16.23 -33.54 16.74
C LYS A 90 -15.24 -33.39 17.90
N ARG A 91 -14.87 -32.15 18.26
CA ARG A 91 -13.76 -31.88 19.18
C ARG A 91 -14.20 -31.43 20.56
N LEU A 92 -15.45 -31.01 20.74
CA LEU A 92 -15.92 -30.53 22.02
C LEU A 92 -15.86 -31.68 23.04
N PRO A 93 -15.24 -31.48 24.21
CA PRO A 93 -15.28 -32.49 25.25
C PRO A 93 -16.73 -32.67 25.75
N PRO A 94 -17.11 -33.87 26.19
CA PRO A 94 -18.42 -34.09 26.79
C PRO A 94 -18.59 -33.20 28.02
N ARG A 95 -19.84 -32.90 28.36
CA ARG A 95 -20.15 -32.07 29.53
C ARG A 95 -19.68 -32.75 30.80
N ARG A 96 -18.73 -32.13 31.50
CA ARG A 96 -18.15 -32.61 32.77
C ARG A 96 -18.50 -31.64 33.91
N ARG A 97 -18.40 -32.12 35.15
CA ARG A 97 -18.51 -31.30 36.37
C ARG A 97 -17.20 -31.41 37.17
N PRO A 98 -16.18 -30.61 36.84
CA PRO A 98 -14.91 -30.62 37.57
C PRO A 98 -15.12 -30.30 39.05
N ARG A 99 -14.47 -31.06 39.94
CA ARG A 99 -14.58 -30.90 41.40
C ARG A 99 -13.36 -30.22 42.04
N THR A 100 -12.31 -30.02 41.26
CA THR A 100 -11.08 -29.37 41.70
C THR A 100 -10.74 -28.23 40.74
N LYS A 101 -9.97 -27.25 41.23
CA LYS A 101 -9.50 -26.14 40.41
C LYS A 101 -8.71 -26.64 39.18
N THR A 102 -7.78 -27.56 39.38
CA THR A 102 -6.98 -28.15 38.29
C THR A 102 -7.85 -28.87 37.25
N ALA A 103 -8.89 -29.60 37.69
CA ALA A 103 -9.79 -30.26 36.75
C ALA A 103 -10.66 -29.26 35.97
N LEU A 104 -10.99 -28.11 36.59
CA LEU A 104 -11.71 -27.02 35.92
C LEU A 104 -10.82 -26.36 34.87
N ASP A 105 -9.59 -26.02 35.23
CA ASP A 105 -8.63 -25.38 34.34
C ASP A 105 -8.37 -26.26 33.11
N ASN A 106 -8.09 -27.55 33.31
CA ASN A 106 -7.91 -28.51 32.20
C ASN A 106 -9.15 -28.60 31.30
N TYR A 107 -10.36 -28.60 31.89
CA TYR A 107 -11.59 -28.66 31.11
C TYR A 107 -11.81 -27.40 30.26
N VAL A 108 -11.48 -26.22 30.80
CA VAL A 108 -11.51 -24.96 30.04
C VAL A 108 -10.49 -25.00 28.91
N GLU A 109 -9.27 -25.49 29.16
CA GLU A 109 -8.23 -25.64 28.13
C GLU A 109 -8.67 -26.56 26.99
N GLU A 110 -9.32 -27.69 27.29
CA GLU A 110 -9.90 -28.59 26.29
C GLU A 110 -10.92 -27.85 25.40
N ILE A 111 -11.82 -27.07 26.00
CA ILE A 111 -12.84 -26.30 25.26
C ILE A 111 -12.20 -25.21 24.39
N VAL A 112 -11.27 -24.44 24.96
CA VAL A 112 -10.56 -23.37 24.24
C VAL A 112 -9.75 -23.95 23.08
N SER A 113 -9.12 -25.10 23.28
CA SER A 113 -8.40 -25.83 22.24
C SER A 113 -9.33 -26.30 21.12
N ALA A 114 -10.50 -26.87 21.46
CA ALA A 114 -11.51 -27.28 20.47
C ALA A 114 -12.01 -26.08 19.63
N LEU A 115 -12.33 -24.97 20.29
CA LEU A 115 -12.75 -23.73 19.62
C LEU A 115 -11.65 -23.18 18.70
N THR A 116 -10.42 -23.10 19.19
CA THR A 116 -9.28 -22.58 18.43
C THR A 116 -9.02 -23.42 17.18
N GLN A 117 -9.10 -24.75 17.31
CA GLN A 117 -8.92 -25.66 16.17
C GLN A 117 -10.06 -25.52 15.15
N ALA A 118 -11.31 -25.43 15.60
CA ALA A 118 -12.44 -25.19 14.72
C ALA A 118 -12.30 -23.84 13.97
N ILE A 119 -11.90 -22.77 14.66
CA ILE A 119 -11.61 -21.46 14.05
C ILE A 119 -10.50 -21.57 13.01
N ASN A 120 -9.42 -22.28 13.32
CA ASN A 120 -8.27 -22.39 12.43
C ASN A 120 -8.62 -23.06 11.11
N ILE A 121 -9.52 -24.06 11.15
CA ILE A 121 -9.97 -24.82 9.99
C ILE A 121 -11.04 -24.04 9.19
N SER A 122 -11.99 -23.39 9.87
CA SER A 122 -13.17 -22.82 9.21
C SER A 122 -13.03 -21.35 8.83
N VAL A 123 -12.10 -20.61 9.46
CA VAL A 123 -11.96 -19.15 9.26
C VAL A 123 -10.70 -18.87 8.44
N PRO A 124 -10.83 -18.53 7.15
CA PRO A 124 -9.68 -18.24 6.31
C PRO A 124 -8.95 -16.99 6.81
N THR A 125 -7.63 -16.97 6.63
CA THR A 125 -6.80 -15.80 6.89
C THR A 125 -6.73 -14.90 5.65
N SER A 126 -6.76 -13.58 5.87
CA SER A 126 -6.57 -12.57 4.85
C SER A 126 -5.39 -11.68 5.22
N THR A 127 -4.49 -11.44 4.28
CA THR A 127 -3.38 -10.51 4.45
C THR A 127 -3.85 -9.12 4.03
N PRO A 128 -3.85 -8.13 4.95
CA PRO A 128 -4.15 -6.75 4.58
C PRO A 128 -3.19 -6.29 3.49
N CYS A 129 -3.74 -5.78 2.39
CA CYS A 129 -2.95 -5.20 1.31
C CYS A 129 -3.45 -3.77 1.02
N SER A 130 -2.54 -2.88 0.66
CA SER A 130 -2.86 -1.49 0.33
C SER A 130 -3.84 -1.36 -0.85
N LYS A 131 -3.93 -2.41 -1.68
CA LYS A 131 -4.82 -2.47 -2.84
C LYS A 131 -6.20 -3.05 -2.52
N ALA A 132 -6.43 -3.53 -1.29
CA ALA A 132 -7.70 -4.09 -0.87
C ALA A 132 -8.77 -2.99 -0.88
N LYS A 133 -9.90 -3.24 -1.56
CA LYS A 133 -11.03 -2.31 -1.62
C LYS A 133 -12.24 -2.92 -0.95
N ALA A 134 -12.92 -2.14 -0.10
CA ALA A 134 -14.23 -2.52 0.40
C ALA A 134 -15.21 -2.72 -0.76
N GLY A 135 -16.01 -3.79 -0.72
CA GLY A 135 -16.93 -4.15 -1.81
C GLY A 135 -16.31 -5.01 -2.90
N TRP A 136 -15.00 -5.24 -2.88
CA TRP A 136 -14.38 -6.24 -3.74
C TRP A 136 -14.72 -7.65 -3.23
N ASN A 137 -15.42 -8.43 -4.05
CA ASN A 137 -15.85 -9.79 -3.72
C ASN A 137 -15.13 -10.84 -4.60
N GLU A 138 -15.41 -12.12 -4.34
CA GLU A 138 -14.80 -13.23 -5.07
C GLU A 138 -15.14 -13.21 -6.57
N GLU A 139 -16.34 -12.77 -6.93
CA GLU A 139 -16.76 -12.59 -8.33
C GLU A 139 -15.88 -11.56 -9.05
N CYS A 140 -15.56 -10.44 -8.40
CA CYS A 140 -14.61 -9.44 -8.93
C CYS A 140 -13.22 -10.06 -9.17
N SER A 141 -12.75 -10.89 -8.24
CA SER A 141 -11.47 -11.61 -8.38
C SER A 141 -11.49 -12.59 -9.56
N LYS A 142 -12.56 -13.39 -9.71
CA LYS A 142 -12.75 -14.32 -10.83
C LYS A 142 -12.77 -13.58 -12.17
N MET A 143 -13.54 -12.50 -12.26
CA MET A 143 -13.62 -11.68 -13.48
C MET A 143 -12.27 -11.02 -13.84
N LEU A 144 -11.52 -10.56 -12.83
CA LEU A 144 -10.19 -10.00 -13.04
C LEU A 144 -9.20 -11.07 -13.54
N ALA A 145 -9.22 -12.26 -12.95
CA ALA A 145 -8.37 -13.38 -13.35
C ALA A 145 -8.64 -13.79 -14.80
N GLU A 146 -9.92 -13.93 -15.16
CA GLU A 146 -10.31 -14.30 -16.52
C GLU A 146 -9.92 -13.24 -17.55
N THR A 147 -10.15 -11.96 -17.23
CA THR A 147 -9.73 -10.86 -18.10
C THR A 147 -8.21 -10.85 -18.32
N LYS A 148 -7.42 -11.14 -17.27
CA LYS A 148 -5.96 -11.25 -17.40
C LYS A 148 -5.55 -12.44 -18.25
N ARG A 149 -6.20 -13.60 -18.08
CA ARG A 149 -5.97 -14.80 -18.89
C ARG A 149 -6.19 -14.51 -20.37
N LEU A 150 -7.35 -13.95 -20.72
CA LEU A 150 -7.69 -13.61 -22.10
C LEU A 150 -6.78 -12.52 -22.68
N ARG A 151 -6.34 -11.55 -21.86
CA ARG A 151 -5.36 -10.57 -22.31
C ARG A 151 -4.03 -11.21 -22.70
N ARG A 152 -3.56 -12.20 -21.94
CA ARG A 152 -2.32 -12.94 -22.27
C ARG A 152 -2.47 -13.74 -23.55
N ILE A 153 -3.62 -14.39 -23.75
CA ILE A 153 -3.92 -15.11 -25.00
C ILE A 153 -3.87 -14.15 -26.19
N TYR A 154 -4.57 -13.02 -26.11
CA TYR A 154 -4.54 -12.01 -27.17
C TYR A 154 -3.12 -11.48 -27.43
N SER A 155 -2.35 -11.19 -26.38
CA SER A 155 -0.96 -10.74 -26.52
C SER A 155 -0.02 -11.81 -27.10
N ALA A 156 -0.39 -13.09 -27.09
CA ALA A 156 0.40 -14.16 -27.69
C ALA A 156 -0.02 -14.45 -29.14
N THR A 157 -1.33 -14.40 -29.44
CA THR A 157 -1.86 -14.82 -30.74
C THR A 157 -2.18 -13.66 -31.69
N HIS A 158 -2.49 -12.48 -31.15
CA HIS A 158 -2.90 -11.30 -31.91
C HIS A 158 -4.06 -11.52 -32.90
N THR A 159 -4.94 -12.49 -32.64
CA THR A 159 -6.11 -12.78 -33.49
C THR A 159 -7.35 -11.95 -33.09
N GLU A 160 -8.27 -11.80 -34.04
CA GLU A 160 -9.53 -11.04 -33.82
C GLU A 160 -10.45 -11.75 -32.82
N GLU A 161 -10.49 -13.08 -32.82
CA GLU A 161 -11.28 -13.86 -31.86
C GLU A 161 -10.76 -13.68 -30.43
N ALA A 162 -9.43 -13.66 -30.26
CA ALA A 162 -8.81 -13.44 -28.97
C ALA A 162 -9.02 -12.01 -28.48
N TRP A 163 -9.00 -11.03 -29.39
CA TRP A 163 -9.36 -9.65 -29.11
C TRP A 163 -10.80 -9.53 -28.63
N GLU A 164 -11.75 -10.14 -29.36
CA GLU A 164 -13.17 -10.06 -29.03
C GLU A 164 -13.47 -10.73 -27.69
N ALA A 165 -12.91 -11.90 -27.43
CA ALA A 165 -13.03 -12.58 -26.14
C ALA A 165 -12.50 -11.71 -24.98
N TYR A 166 -11.33 -11.08 -25.16
CA TYR A 166 -10.79 -10.14 -24.18
C TYR A 166 -11.68 -8.90 -24.01
N ARG A 167 -12.20 -8.33 -25.10
CA ARG A 167 -13.09 -7.15 -25.08
C ARG A 167 -14.35 -7.43 -24.29
N VAL A 168 -15.02 -8.55 -24.54
CA VAL A 168 -16.22 -8.99 -23.82
C VAL A 168 -15.91 -9.19 -22.33
N ALA A 169 -14.83 -9.91 -22.01
CA ALA A 169 -14.43 -10.14 -20.62
C ALA A 169 -14.08 -8.84 -19.88
N ARG A 170 -13.39 -7.91 -20.54
CA ARG A 170 -13.04 -6.59 -20.00
C ARG A 170 -14.30 -5.80 -19.63
N ASN A 171 -15.28 -5.74 -20.53
CA ASN A 171 -16.53 -5.01 -20.31
C ASN A 171 -17.36 -5.66 -19.20
N LYS A 172 -17.44 -6.99 -19.18
CA LYS A 172 -18.11 -7.75 -18.11
C LYS A 172 -17.45 -7.49 -16.75
N LYS A 173 -16.11 -7.52 -16.69
CA LYS A 173 -15.34 -7.21 -15.48
C LYS A 173 -15.66 -5.81 -14.95
N GLU A 174 -15.65 -4.81 -15.82
CA GLU A 174 -15.96 -3.44 -15.42
C GLU A 174 -17.37 -3.32 -14.84
N LYS A 175 -18.37 -3.92 -15.51
CA LYS A 175 -19.76 -3.93 -15.05
C LYS A 175 -19.90 -4.61 -13.69
N THR A 176 -19.30 -5.77 -13.50
CA THR A 176 -19.34 -6.53 -12.23
C THR A 176 -18.70 -5.74 -11.09
N ILE A 177 -17.51 -5.16 -11.31
CA ILE A 177 -16.83 -4.34 -10.29
C ILE A 177 -17.67 -3.12 -9.92
N LYS A 178 -18.19 -2.37 -10.91
CA LYS A 178 -19.05 -1.21 -10.65
C LYS A 178 -20.30 -1.61 -9.86
N LYS A 179 -20.93 -2.74 -10.21
CA LYS A 179 -22.11 -3.26 -9.50
C LYS A 179 -21.77 -3.61 -8.04
N ALA A 180 -20.67 -4.31 -7.81
CA ALA A 180 -20.25 -4.71 -6.46
C ALA A 180 -19.91 -3.51 -5.57
N LEU A 181 -19.16 -2.54 -6.09
CA LEU A 181 -18.80 -1.32 -5.36
C LEU A 181 -20.03 -0.45 -5.05
N ARG A 182 -20.96 -0.30 -6.01
CA ARG A 182 -22.22 0.43 -5.78
C ARG A 182 -23.09 -0.25 -4.73
N LYS A 183 -23.18 -1.58 -4.77
CA LYS A 183 -23.93 -2.35 -3.78
C LYS A 183 -23.33 -2.13 -2.38
N MET A 184 -22.03 -2.35 -2.21
CA MET A 184 -21.35 -2.13 -0.93
C MET A 184 -21.57 -0.71 -0.39
N HIS A 185 -21.49 0.30 -1.27
CA HIS A 185 -21.74 1.67 -0.87
C HIS A 185 -23.17 1.84 -0.33
N ARG A 186 -24.19 1.37 -1.05
CA ARG A 186 -25.58 1.42 -0.59
C ARG A 186 -25.78 0.71 0.73
N ASP A 187 -25.30 -0.53 0.85
CA ASP A 187 -25.40 -1.32 2.08
C ASP A 187 -24.74 -0.58 3.25
N THR A 188 -23.60 0.10 3.02
CA THR A 188 -22.92 0.90 4.05
C THR A 188 -23.74 2.12 4.48
N ILE A 189 -24.39 2.82 3.55
CA ILE A 189 -25.25 3.97 3.86
C ILE A 189 -26.50 3.51 4.61
N GLU A 190 -27.12 2.40 4.19
CA GLU A 190 -28.29 1.82 4.82
C GLU A 190 -28.01 1.42 6.28
N THR A 191 -26.92 0.69 6.53
CA THR A 191 -26.50 0.36 7.90
C THR A 191 -26.12 1.61 8.72
N ALA A 192 -25.58 2.65 8.09
CA ALA A 192 -25.29 3.90 8.79
C ALA A 192 -26.56 4.66 9.14
N ALA A 193 -27.60 4.59 8.31
CA ALA A 193 -28.88 5.26 8.51
C ALA A 193 -29.68 4.70 9.70
N GLU A 194 -29.39 3.47 10.14
CA GLU A 194 -29.95 2.88 11.37
C GLU A 194 -29.61 3.69 12.64
N SER A 195 -28.63 4.60 12.59
CA SER A 195 -28.24 5.43 13.72
C SER A 195 -27.88 6.85 13.27
N PRO A 196 -28.53 7.89 13.81
CA PRO A 196 -28.21 9.29 13.50
C PRO A 196 -26.72 9.62 13.66
N GLU A 197 -26.05 9.06 14.68
CA GLU A 197 -24.63 9.26 14.92
C GLU A 197 -23.74 8.64 13.83
N LYS A 198 -24.05 7.40 13.41
CA LYS A 198 -23.31 6.71 12.34
C LYS A 198 -23.50 7.41 11.01
N LEU A 199 -24.73 7.84 10.70
CA LEU A 199 -25.04 8.60 9.50
C LEU A 199 -24.29 9.95 9.48
N TRP A 200 -24.27 10.65 10.61
CA TRP A 200 -23.54 11.91 10.73
C TRP A 200 -22.03 11.73 10.56
N ARG A 201 -21.46 10.61 11.02
CA ARG A 201 -20.05 10.27 10.80
C ARG A 201 -19.73 10.09 9.31
N VAL A 202 -20.60 9.41 8.56
CA VAL A 202 -20.46 9.26 7.11
C VAL A 202 -20.56 10.62 6.41
N ALA A 203 -21.52 11.46 6.80
CA ALA A 203 -21.68 12.81 6.25
C ALA A 203 -20.47 13.71 6.55
N LYS A 204 -19.90 13.61 7.76
CA LYS A 204 -18.68 14.33 8.13
C LYS A 204 -17.48 13.88 7.29
N TRP A 205 -17.28 12.56 7.16
CA TRP A 205 -16.23 12.01 6.29
C TRP A 205 -16.40 12.47 4.84
N ALA A 206 -17.62 12.42 4.29
CA ALA A 206 -17.88 12.82 2.91
C ALA A 206 -17.52 14.30 2.66
N ARG A 207 -17.79 15.19 3.63
CA ARG A 207 -17.42 16.60 3.58
C ARG A 207 -15.91 16.84 3.70
N SER A 208 -15.20 16.03 4.50
CA SER A 208 -13.77 16.24 4.76
C SER A 208 -12.83 15.39 3.89
N ARG A 209 -13.35 14.52 3.01
CA ARG A 209 -12.52 13.58 2.22
C ARG A 209 -11.56 14.26 1.25
N GLU A 210 -11.90 15.45 0.77
CA GLU A 210 -11.10 16.24 -0.17
C GLU A 210 -10.14 17.20 0.55
N SER A 211 -10.43 17.52 1.83
CA SER A 211 -9.62 18.37 2.69
C SER A 211 -8.70 17.59 3.64
N GLN A 212 -8.60 16.26 3.50
CA GLN A 212 -7.59 15.49 4.23
C GLN A 212 -6.20 15.93 3.76
N VAL A 213 -5.53 16.68 4.64
CA VAL A 213 -4.12 17.03 4.51
C VAL A 213 -3.34 15.74 4.32
N SER A 214 -2.55 15.67 3.24
CA SER A 214 -1.65 14.53 3.02
C SER A 214 -0.68 14.47 4.21
N GLU A 215 -0.79 13.45 5.05
CA GLU A 215 0.16 13.19 6.17
C GLU A 215 1.61 13.08 5.68
N LEU A 216 1.81 12.81 4.38
CA LEU A 216 3.10 12.63 3.74
C LEU A 216 3.70 13.94 3.20
N THR A 217 2.93 15.02 3.13
CA THR A 217 3.37 16.24 2.47
C THR A 217 3.22 17.42 3.43
N PRO A 218 4.31 18.00 3.95
CA PRO A 218 4.22 19.10 4.90
C PRO A 218 3.48 20.30 4.30
N VAL A 219 2.94 21.15 5.17
CA VAL A 219 2.35 22.44 4.77
C VAL A 219 3.44 23.26 4.09
N ILE A 220 3.14 23.80 2.91
CA ILE A 220 4.07 24.64 2.16
C ILE A 220 3.70 26.09 2.42
N LYS A 221 4.67 26.91 2.83
CA LYS A 221 4.50 28.36 2.99
C LYS A 221 5.09 29.04 1.76
N ASP A 222 4.30 29.90 1.13
CA ASP A 222 4.81 30.81 0.11
C ASP A 222 5.80 31.78 0.78
N PRO A 223 7.07 31.83 0.33
CA PRO A 223 8.06 32.75 0.90
C PRO A 223 7.76 34.23 0.64
N ALA A 224 6.96 34.57 -0.38
CA ALA A 224 6.62 35.95 -0.73
C ALA A 224 5.35 36.44 -0.02
N THR A 225 4.33 35.59 0.09
CA THR A 225 3.01 35.99 0.63
C THR A 225 2.72 35.44 2.03
N ALA A 226 3.58 34.56 2.56
CA ALA A 226 3.38 33.80 3.79
C ALA A 226 2.10 32.93 3.80
N GLN A 227 1.47 32.70 2.64
CA GLN A 227 0.27 31.90 2.52
C GLN A 227 0.57 30.41 2.71
N GLU A 228 -0.23 29.74 3.54
CA GLU A 228 -0.09 28.30 3.82
C GLU A 228 -0.93 27.48 2.83
N ALA A 229 -0.27 26.54 2.14
CA ALA A 229 -0.91 25.56 1.26
C ALA A 229 -0.91 24.18 1.92
N THR A 230 -2.11 23.66 2.20
CA THR A 230 -2.32 22.41 2.93
C THR A 230 -2.81 21.28 2.04
N THR A 231 -3.62 21.59 1.01
CA THR A 231 -4.15 20.61 0.07
C THR A 231 -3.23 20.41 -1.14
N PRO A 232 -3.24 19.24 -1.81
CA PRO A 232 -2.44 19.02 -3.04
C PRO A 232 -2.74 20.05 -4.15
N ARG A 233 -3.97 20.54 -4.23
CA ARG A 233 -4.39 21.53 -5.23
C ARG A 233 -3.87 22.93 -4.93
N GLU A 234 -3.84 23.33 -3.65
CA GLU A 234 -3.19 24.58 -3.21
C GLU A 234 -1.69 24.53 -3.48
N LYS A 235 -1.03 23.41 -3.12
CA LYS A 235 0.41 23.23 -3.35
C LYS A 235 0.76 23.30 -4.84
N ALA A 236 -0.03 22.67 -5.71
CA ALA A 236 0.19 22.70 -7.15
C ALA A 236 -0.11 24.06 -7.82
N LYS A 237 -0.79 24.99 -7.14
CA LYS A 237 -0.92 26.38 -7.58
C LYS A 237 0.32 27.18 -7.18
N LEU A 238 0.83 26.96 -5.98
CA LEU A 238 1.99 27.66 -5.43
C LEU A 238 3.28 27.42 -6.24
N PHE A 239 3.40 26.29 -6.94
CA PHE A 239 4.53 25.96 -7.83
C PHE A 239 4.32 26.35 -9.30
N ARG A 240 3.25 27.07 -9.63
CA ARG A 240 2.87 27.34 -11.02
C ARG A 240 3.28 28.73 -11.52
N ASP A 241 3.76 29.58 -10.61
CA ASP A 241 4.34 30.90 -10.86
C ASP A 241 5.85 30.85 -10.54
#